data_AF-A0A838R291-F1
#
_entry.id   AF-A0A838R291-F1
#
_cell.length_a   1.000
_cell.length_b   1.000
_cell.length_c   1.000
_cell.angle_alpha   90.00
_cell.angle_beta   90.00
_cell.angle_gamma   90.00
#
_symmetry.space_group_name_H-M   'P 1'
#
loop_
_entity.id
_entity.type
_entity.pdbx_description
1 polymer ?
#
loop_
_entity_poly.entity_id
_entity_poly.type
_entity_poly.pdbx_seq_one_letter_code
_entity_poly.pdbx_strand_id
1 'polypeptide(L)'
;MATPFAIQETNVKAVDAVAFVKKLKRRLRRPLIIVWDRWNVHRSAEKQIAASRLKRVSFEQLPAYAPELNPVEPRWSHTKHADLANFVPDDVRQLKRAVNSSLKNHASASRLKESFFKSAQLKI
;
A
#
# COMPACT_ATOMS: atom_id res chain seq x y z
N MET A 1 11.85 9.91 -4.76
CA MET A 1 10.83 9.31 -5.66
C MET A 1 9.54 9.09 -4.85
N ALA A 2 8.38 9.54 -5.32
CA ALA A 2 7.13 9.40 -4.57
C ALA A 2 6.71 7.92 -4.45
N THR A 3 6.39 7.47 -3.23
CA THR A 3 5.83 6.15 -2.91
C THR A 3 4.57 5.91 -3.76
N PRO A 4 4.58 4.96 -4.70
CA PRO A 4 3.43 4.71 -5.57
C PRO A 4 2.27 4.09 -4.78
N PHE A 5 1.06 4.59 -5.02
CA PHE A 5 -0.19 4.02 -4.51
C PHE A 5 -1.29 4.15 -5.59
N ALA A 6 -2.40 3.44 -5.40
CA ALA A 6 -3.59 3.54 -6.22
C ALA A 6 -4.83 3.49 -5.32
N ILE A 7 -5.84 4.30 -5.65
CA ILE A 7 -7.14 4.30 -4.97
C ILE A 7 -8.16 3.71 -5.94
N GLN A 8 -8.92 2.73 -5.48
CA GLN A 8 -10.03 2.13 -6.24
C GLN A 8 -11.36 2.65 -5.73
N GLU A 9 -12.32 2.82 -6.65
CA GLU A 9 -13.70 3.21 -6.32
C GLU A 9 -14.59 2.00 -5.99
N THR A 10 -14.10 0.80 -6.31
CA THR A 10 -14.75 -0.47 -6.05
C THR A 10 -13.84 -1.38 -5.23
N ASN A 11 -14.40 -2.47 -4.73
CA ASN A 11 -13.62 -3.51 -4.05
C ASN A 11 -12.48 -4.01 -4.95
N VAL A 12 -11.26 -4.02 -4.40
CA VAL A 12 -10.07 -4.52 -5.08
C VAL A 12 -10.21 -6.02 -5.31
N LYS A 13 -9.96 -6.46 -6.53
CA LYS A 13 -9.89 -7.88 -6.91
C LYS A 13 -8.44 -8.29 -7.15
N ALA A 14 -8.21 -9.59 -7.24
CA ALA A 14 -6.88 -10.13 -7.50
C ALA A 14 -6.26 -9.55 -8.79
N VAL A 15 -7.08 -9.39 -9.83
CA VAL A 15 -6.65 -8.79 -11.11
C VAL A 15 -6.13 -7.36 -10.96
N ASP A 16 -6.72 -6.56 -10.07
CA ASP A 16 -6.31 -5.18 -9.82
C ASP A 16 -4.95 -5.14 -9.10
N ALA A 17 -4.76 -6.02 -8.11
CA ALA A 17 -3.50 -6.18 -7.41
C ALA A 17 -2.38 -6.63 -8.37
N VAL A 18 -2.66 -7.62 -9.22
CA VAL A 18 -1.71 -8.08 -10.26
C VAL A 18 -1.34 -6.95 -11.22
N ALA A 19 -2.32 -6.19 -11.70
CA ALA A 19 -2.09 -5.05 -12.59
C ALA A 19 -1.22 -3.97 -11.92
N PHE A 20 -1.47 -3.69 -10.64
CA PHE A 20 -0.68 -2.74 -9.87
C PHE A 20 0.77 -3.20 -9.70
N VAL A 21 1.01 -4.47 -9.35
CA VAL A 21 2.37 -5.03 -9.24
C VAL A 21 3.12 -4.96 -10.57
N LYS A 22 2.46 -5.28 -11.69
CA LYS A 22 3.07 -5.14 -13.04
C LYS A 22 3.47 -3.69 -13.33
N LYS A 23 2.62 -2.72 -12.96
CA LYS A 23 2.91 -1.29 -13.09
C LYS A 23 4.10 -0.88 -12.21
N LEU A 24 4.16 -1.34 -10.96
CA LEU A 24 5.29 -1.10 -10.07
C LEU A 24 6.60 -1.65 -10.65
N LYS A 25 6.58 -2.90 -11.14
CA LYS A 25 7.76 -3.52 -11.72
C LYS A 25 8.30 -2.74 -12.92
N ARG A 26 7.41 -2.30 -13.82
CA ARG A 26 7.77 -1.49 -14.99
C ARG A 26 8.37 -0.13 -14.59
N ARG A 27 7.81 0.49 -13.55
CA ARG A 27 8.25 1.80 -13.06
C ARG A 27 9.58 1.75 -12.32
N LEU A 28 9.76 0.77 -11.43
CA LEU A 28 10.93 0.69 -10.54
C LEU A 28 12.11 -0.04 -11.17
N ARG A 29 11.86 -0.94 -12.14
CA ARG A 29 12.88 -1.69 -12.91
C ARG A 29 13.94 -2.42 -12.05
N ARG A 30 13.58 -2.78 -10.82
CA ARG A 30 14.44 -3.47 -9.83
C ARG A 30 13.72 -4.70 -9.23
N PRO A 31 14.43 -5.65 -8.59
CA PRO A 31 13.78 -6.71 -7.81
C PRO A 31 12.78 -6.13 -6.81
N LEU A 32 11.66 -6.82 -6.62
CA LEU A 32 10.64 -6.43 -5.65
C LEU A 32 10.45 -7.56 -4.65
N ILE A 33 10.45 -7.22 -3.36
CA ILE A 33 9.89 -8.06 -2.31
C ILE A 33 8.53 -7.46 -1.98
N ILE A 34 7.48 -8.26 -2.07
CA ILE A 34 6.11 -7.84 -1.81
C ILE A 34 5.68 -8.47 -0.50
N VAL A 35 5.43 -7.63 0.51
CA VAL A 35 4.95 -8.06 1.81
C VAL A 35 3.43 -7.90 1.85
N TRP A 36 2.70 -8.98 2.12
CA TRP A 36 1.23 -8.99 2.15
C TRP A 36 0.68 -9.50 3.48
N ASP A 37 -0.47 -8.97 3.87
CA ASP A 37 -1.32 -9.61 4.88
C ASP A 37 -2.01 -10.88 4.32
N ARG A 38 -2.88 -11.50 5.12
CA ARG A 38 -3.56 -12.74 4.74
C ARG A 38 -4.85 -12.57 3.94
N TRP A 39 -5.09 -11.40 3.34
CA TRP A 39 -6.30 -11.20 2.54
C TRP A 39 -6.34 -12.14 1.32
N ASN A 40 -7.51 -12.75 1.06
CA ASN A 40 -7.66 -13.73 -0.03
C ASN A 40 -7.35 -13.14 -1.43
N VAL A 41 -7.58 -11.84 -1.62
CA VAL A 41 -7.23 -11.11 -2.85
C VAL A 41 -5.72 -11.15 -3.08
N HIS A 42 -4.94 -10.90 -2.03
CA HIS A 42 -3.48 -11.01 -2.05
C HIS A 42 -3.09 -12.45 -2.42
N ARG A 43 -3.52 -13.46 -1.67
CA ARG A 43 -3.18 -14.87 -1.96
C ARG A 43 -3.48 -15.30 -3.41
N SER A 44 -4.61 -14.85 -3.98
CA SER A 44 -4.94 -15.11 -5.38
C SER A 44 -4.02 -14.38 -6.35
N ALA A 45 -3.70 -13.11 -6.08
CA ALA A 45 -2.78 -12.33 -6.90
C ALA A 45 -1.35 -12.89 -6.90
N GLU A 46 -0.84 -13.41 -5.77
CA GLU A 46 0.49 -14.04 -5.68
C GLU A 46 0.53 -15.26 -6.57
N LYS A 47 -0.47 -16.15 -6.49
CA LYS A 47 -0.58 -17.32 -7.37
C LYS A 47 -0.58 -16.91 -8.84
N GLN A 48 -1.35 -15.88 -9.22
CA GLN A 48 -1.38 -15.38 -10.60
C GLN A 48 -0.05 -14.78 -11.05
N ILE A 49 0.67 -14.06 -10.18
CA ILE A 49 1.97 -13.49 -10.50
C ILE A 49 3.03 -14.60 -10.62
N ALA A 50 3.02 -15.57 -9.70
CA ALA A 50 3.93 -16.71 -9.72
C ALA A 50 3.77 -17.57 -10.99
N ALA A 51 2.53 -17.74 -11.48
CA ALA A 51 2.24 -18.41 -12.73
C ALA A 51 2.58 -17.56 -13.98
N SER A 52 2.89 -16.28 -13.82
CA SER A 52 3.16 -15.37 -14.94
C SER A 52 4.65 -15.33 -15.33
N ARG A 53 4.96 -14.67 -16.45
CA ARG A 53 6.36 -14.39 -16.87
C ARG A 53 7.01 -13.25 -16.07
N LEU A 54 6.36 -12.69 -15.04
CA LEU A 54 6.90 -11.59 -14.25
C LEU A 54 8.05 -12.09 -13.34
N LYS A 55 9.29 -11.80 -13.71
CA LYS A 55 10.49 -12.25 -12.98
C LYS A 55 10.96 -11.24 -11.93
N ARG A 56 11.78 -11.71 -10.98
CA ARG A 56 12.42 -10.91 -9.91
C ARG A 56 11.37 -10.19 -9.05
N VAL A 57 10.36 -10.95 -8.64
CA VAL A 57 9.33 -10.58 -7.65
C VAL A 57 9.26 -11.75 -6.68
N SER A 58 9.49 -11.50 -5.40
CA SER A 58 9.28 -12.46 -4.31
C SER A 58 8.19 -11.95 -3.38
N PHE A 59 7.61 -12.86 -2.61
CA PHE A 59 6.50 -12.59 -1.71
C PHE A 59 6.87 -13.00 -0.29
N GLU A 60 6.47 -12.19 0.67
CA GLU A 60 6.53 -12.47 2.10
C GLU A 60 5.14 -12.26 2.68
N GLN A 61 4.69 -13.16 3.56
CA GLN A 61 3.38 -13.05 4.19
C GLN A 61 3.53 -12.69 5.66
N LEU A 62 2.79 -11.69 6.10
CA LEU A 62 2.66 -11.36 7.51
C LEU A 62 1.87 -12.45 8.25
N PRO A 63 2.14 -12.65 9.55
CA PRO A 63 1.30 -13.48 10.40
C PRO A 63 -0.18 -13.08 10.34
N ALA A 64 -1.06 -14.05 10.60
CA ALA A 64 -2.49 -13.75 10.71
C ALA A 64 -2.73 -12.79 11.86
N TYR A 65 -3.65 -11.83 11.68
CA TYR A 65 -4.10 -10.93 12.75
C TYR A 65 -2.97 -10.14 13.44
N ALA A 66 -1.91 -9.81 12.70
CA ALA A 66 -0.78 -9.00 13.18
C ALA A 66 -0.69 -7.63 12.48
N PRO A 67 -1.72 -6.76 12.58
CA PRO A 67 -1.70 -5.43 11.96
C PRO A 67 -0.55 -4.55 12.49
N GLU A 68 -0.09 -4.78 13.72
CA GLU A 68 1.05 -4.10 14.32
C GLU A 68 2.37 -4.35 13.60
N LEU A 69 2.46 -5.39 12.76
CA LEU A 69 3.63 -5.68 11.93
C LEU A 69 3.52 -5.10 10.51
N ASN A 70 2.40 -4.46 10.17
CA ASN A 70 2.14 -3.93 8.84
C ASN A 70 2.37 -2.39 8.81
N PRO A 71 3.44 -1.89 8.17
CA PRO A 71 3.76 -0.45 8.17
C PRO A 71 2.74 0.40 7.39
N VAL A 72 1.80 -0.20 6.65
CA VAL A 72 0.72 0.55 6.00
C VAL A 72 -0.36 0.98 6.99
N GLU A 73 -0.57 0.23 8.07
CA GLU A 73 -1.59 0.51 9.09
C GLU A 73 -1.37 1.86 9.79
N PRO A 74 -0.18 2.18 10.35
CA PRO A 74 0.06 3.49 10.94
C PRO A 74 -0.03 4.62 9.92
N ARG A 75 0.29 4.37 8.64
CA ARG A 75 0.13 5.35 7.57
C ARG A 75 -1.35 5.65 7.29
N TRP A 76 -2.21 4.63 7.26
CA TRP A 76 -3.66 4.80 7.13
C TRP A 76 -4.24 5.50 8.34
N SER A 77 -3.83 5.11 9.54
CA SER A 77 -4.23 5.76 10.79
C SER A 77 -3.87 7.25 10.78
N HIS A 78 -2.64 7.61 10.39
CA HIS A 78 -2.21 9.01 10.30
C HIS A 78 -3.02 9.80 9.27
N THR A 79 -3.30 9.21 8.10
CA THR A 79 -4.17 9.83 7.09
C THR A 79 -5.55 10.16 7.68
N LYS A 80 -6.14 9.20 8.41
CA LYS A 80 -7.52 9.29 8.92
C LYS A 80 -7.65 10.17 10.16
N HIS A 81 -6.72 10.05 11.10
CA HIS A 81 -6.85 10.61 12.44
C HIS A 81 -5.94 11.82 12.71
N ALA A 82 -4.98 12.10 11.82
CA ALA A 82 -4.17 13.33 11.89
C ALA A 82 -4.50 14.25 10.71
N ASP A 83 -4.18 13.85 9.48
CA ASP A 83 -4.30 14.74 8.31
C ASP A 83 -5.75 15.12 7.99
N LEU A 84 -6.67 14.16 8.15
CA LEU A 84 -8.10 14.35 7.85
C LEU A 84 -8.96 14.34 9.13
N ALA A 85 -8.35 14.64 10.27
CA ALA A 85 -9.09 14.79 11.52
C ALA A 85 -10.17 15.88 11.35
N ASN A 86 -11.40 15.56 11.71
CA ASN A 86 -12.57 16.46 11.59
C ASN A 86 -12.86 16.96 10.17
N PHE A 87 -12.27 16.34 9.14
CA PHE A 87 -12.57 16.69 7.75
C PHE A 87 -13.93 16.11 7.36
N VAL A 88 -14.85 16.98 6.95
CA VAL A 88 -16.21 16.62 6.51
C VAL A 88 -16.31 16.85 5.01
N PRO A 89 -16.17 15.81 4.17
CA PRO A 89 -16.29 15.96 2.74
C PRO A 89 -17.76 16.05 2.30
N ASP A 90 -18.03 16.94 1.34
CA ASP A 90 -19.31 17.11 0.65
C ASP A 90 -19.65 15.88 -0.22
N ASP A 91 -18.63 15.25 -0.82
CA ASP A 91 -18.80 14.07 -1.65
C ASP A 91 -17.58 13.13 -1.63
N VAL A 92 -17.75 11.93 -2.20
CA VAL A 92 -16.69 10.91 -2.30
C VAL A 92 -15.51 11.38 -3.16
N ARG A 93 -15.74 12.29 -4.12
CA ARG A 93 -14.67 12.82 -4.97
C ARG A 93 -13.76 13.76 -4.17
N GLN A 94 -14.32 14.61 -3.32
CA GLN A 94 -13.59 15.49 -2.42
C GLN A 94 -12.82 14.67 -1.39
N LEU A 95 -13.44 13.64 -0.80
CA LEU A 95 -12.73 12.69 0.07
C LEU A 95 -11.55 12.03 -0.67
N LYS A 96 -11.77 11.52 -1.88
CA LYS A 96 -10.71 10.90 -2.69
C LYS A 96 -9.57 11.88 -2.98
N ARG A 97 -9.85 13.15 -3.28
CA ARG A 97 -8.82 14.18 -3.48
C ARG A 97 -8.02 14.42 -2.20
N ALA A 98 -8.68 14.57 -1.06
CA ALA A 98 -8.05 14.81 0.23
C ALA A 98 -7.13 13.64 0.63
N VAL A 99 -7.60 12.40 0.51
CA VAL A 99 -6.80 11.18 0.76
C VAL A 99 -5.61 11.10 -0.20
N ASN A 100 -5.81 11.38 -1.50
CA ASN A 100 -4.69 11.41 -2.45
C ASN A 100 -3.61 12.43 -2.06
N SER A 101 -4.01 13.62 -1.63
CA SER A 101 -3.07 14.68 -1.21
C SER A 101 -2.30 14.26 0.04
N SER A 102 -2.97 13.76 1.08
CA SER A 102 -2.32 13.24 2.30
C SER A 102 -1.31 12.14 1.98
N LEU A 103 -1.71 11.11 1.21
CA LEU A 103 -0.83 10.00 0.87
C LEU A 103 0.38 10.43 0.02
N LYS A 104 0.21 11.43 -0.86
CA LYS A 104 1.33 12.04 -1.61
C LYS A 104 2.27 12.83 -0.71
N ASN A 105 1.77 13.53 0.30
CA ASN A 105 2.60 14.29 1.24
C ASN A 105 3.45 13.35 2.11
N HIS A 106 2.90 12.22 2.55
CA HIS A 106 3.69 11.17 3.22
C HIS A 106 4.80 10.64 2.33
N ALA A 107 4.56 10.59 1.02
CA ALA A 107 5.52 10.11 0.04
C ALA A 107 6.73 11.04 -0.13
N SER A 108 6.66 12.31 0.27
CA SER A 108 7.78 13.26 0.27
C SER A 108 8.46 13.44 1.63
N ALA A 109 7.82 13.06 2.74
CA ALA A 109 8.36 13.22 4.09
C ALA A 109 9.13 11.96 4.57
N SER A 110 10.47 11.96 4.49
CA SER A 110 11.32 10.82 4.88
C SER A 110 11.09 10.38 6.34
N ARG A 111 11.15 11.32 7.28
CA ARG A 111 10.95 11.05 8.72
C ARG A 111 9.62 10.38 9.02
N LEU A 112 8.56 10.80 8.33
CA LEU A 112 7.22 10.23 8.54
C LEU A 112 7.16 8.80 8.02
N LYS A 113 7.76 8.50 6.86
CA LYS A 113 7.88 7.11 6.38
C LYS A 113 8.65 6.24 7.36
N GLU A 114 9.81 6.71 7.81
CA GLU A 114 10.64 5.98 8.78
C GLU A 114 9.85 5.69 10.06
N SER A 115 9.05 6.65 10.55
CA SER A 115 8.19 6.42 11.71
C SER A 115 7.17 5.31 11.51
N PHE A 116 6.56 5.18 10.32
CA PHE A 116 5.60 4.12 10.03
C PHE A 116 6.24 2.72 10.06
N PHE A 117 7.46 2.61 9.52
CA PHE A 117 8.21 1.36 9.60
C PHE A 117 8.65 1.06 11.03
N LYS A 118 9.09 2.07 11.78
CA LYS A 118 9.45 1.92 13.19
C LYS A 118 8.27 1.47 14.04
N SER A 119 7.07 2.00 13.81
CA SER A 119 5.84 1.55 14.48
C SER A 119 5.52 0.08 14.18
N ALA A 120 5.91 -0.40 12.99
CA ALA A 120 5.80 -1.82 12.62
C ALA A 120 7.00 -2.68 13.07
N GLN A 121 7.87 -2.15 13.92
CA GLN A 121 9.10 -2.81 14.39
C GLN A 121 10.10 -3.15 13.26
N LEU A 122 10.00 -2.45 12.12
CA LEU A 122 10.88 -2.60 10.96
C LEU A 122 11.90 -1.46 10.86
N LYS A 123 13.05 -1.75 10.24
CA LYS A 123 14.09 -0.77 9.91
C LYS A 123 14.29 -0.75 8.39
N ILE A 124 14.31 0.43 7.78
CA ILE A 124 14.53 0.66 6.34
C ILE A 124 15.48 1.80 6.08
#